data_AF-A0A2M8UIF1-F1
#
_entry.id   AF-A0A2M8UIF1-F1
#
_cell.length_a   1.000
_cell.length_b   1.000
_cell.length_c   1.000
_cell.angle_alpha   90.00
_cell.angle_beta   90.00
_cell.angle_gamma   90.00
#
_symmetry.space_group_name_H-M   'P 1'
#
loop_
_entity.id
_entity.type
_entity.pdbx_description
1 polymer ?
#
loop_
_entity_poly.entity_id
_entity_poly.type
_entity_poly.pdbx_seq_one_letter_code
_entity_poly.pdbx_strand_id
1 'polypeptide(L)' 'MYRRFMSDATGSDDGDWEAIIEFRRIGTALQVVAIDPETGREVSMVGDPRLSQHELGRIAAQKLRYVLNKQRAAQSDG' A
#
# COMPACT_ATOMS: atom_id res chain seq x y z
N MET A 1 8.22 -11.41 -6.52
CA MET A 1 9.01 -10.34 -7.19
C MET A 1 8.49 -9.02 -6.66
N TYR A 2 9.36 -8.21 -6.05
CA TYR A 2 8.98 -6.93 -5.46
C TYR A 2 8.85 -5.86 -6.54
N ARG A 3 7.84 -4.99 -6.44
CA ARG A 3 7.72 -3.81 -7.30
C ARG A 3 7.53 -2.58 -6.43
N ARG A 4 8.33 -1.55 -6.74
CA ARG A 4 8.24 -0.21 -6.17
C ARG A 4 7.07 0.54 -6.81
N PHE A 5 6.19 1.12 -6.00
CA PHE A 5 5.01 1.86 -6.46
C PHE A 5 5.07 3.31 -6.00
N MET A 6 5.53 4.18 -6.90
CA MET A 6 5.49 5.62 -6.72
C MET A 6 4.05 6.12 -6.80
N SER A 7 3.63 6.94 -5.84
CA SER A 7 2.42 7.74 -6.00
C SER A 7 2.77 9.00 -6.81
N ASP A 8 2.35 9.06 -8.08
CA ASP A 8 2.30 10.31 -8.85
C ASP A 8 1.14 11.20 -8.36
N ALA A 9 1.18 11.57 -7.08
CA ALA A 9 0.26 12.53 -6.50
C ALA A 9 0.96 13.88 -6.49
N THR A 10 0.88 14.60 -7.61
CA THR A 10 1.15 16.03 -7.64
C THR A 10 0.24 16.72 -6.61
N GLY A 11 0.82 17.23 -5.53
CA GLY A 11 0.15 18.15 -4.59
C GLY A 11 -0.37 17.55 -3.28
N SER A 12 0.50 17.04 -2.41
CA SER A 12 0.29 16.99 -0.96
C SER A 12 1.61 16.66 -0.26
N ASP A 13 1.86 17.30 0.89
CA ASP A 13 3.09 17.44 1.69
C ASP A 13 3.79 16.15 2.18
N ASP A 14 3.56 14.98 1.57
CA ASP A 14 4.08 13.68 2.01
C ASP A 14 5.34 13.20 1.25
N GLY A 15 6.02 14.09 0.50
CA GLY A 15 7.26 13.77 -0.20
C GLY A 15 7.14 12.60 -1.21
N ASP A 16 8.27 12.14 -1.75
CA ASP A 16 8.38 10.97 -2.63
C ASP A 16 8.12 9.65 -1.85
N TRP A 17 6.98 9.54 -1.16
CA TRP A 17 6.65 8.36 -0.39
C TRP A 17 6.31 7.18 -1.31
N GLU A 18 6.92 6.03 -1.02
CA GLU A 18 6.81 4.86 -1.86
C GLU A 18 6.66 3.58 -1.03
N ALA A 19 5.57 2.86 -1.31
CA ALA A 19 5.31 1.55 -0.71
C ALA A 19 6.02 0.44 -1.48
N ILE A 20 6.52 -0.55 -0.75
CA ILE A 20 6.96 -1.83 -1.32
C ILE A 20 5.72 -2.70 -1.49
N ILE A 21 5.48 -3.18 -2.72
CA ILE A 21 4.34 -4.05 -3.00
C ILE A 21 4.79 -5.47 -3.32
N GLU A 22 4.18 -6.43 -2.65
CA GLU A 22 4.27 -7.86 -2.97
C GLU A 22 2.94 -8.39 -3.49
N PHE A 23 3.03 -9.28 -4.49
CA PHE A 23 1.89 -10.03 -5.02
C PHE A 23 2.09 -11.52 -4.77
N ARG A 24 1.07 -12.19 -4.23
CA ARG A 24 1.06 -13.64 -3.98
C ARG A 24 -0.24 -14.23 -4.50
N ARG A 25 -0.15 -15.22 -5.40
CA ARG A 25 -1.34 -15.95 -5.87
C ARG A 25 -1.75 -16.97 -4.81
N ILE A 26 -3.00 -16.91 -4.38
CA ILE A 26 -3.58 -17.86 -3.42
C ILE A 26 -4.79 -18.49 -4.08
N GLY A 27 -4.60 -19.68 -4.66
CA GLY A 27 -5.62 -20.35 -5.46
C GLY A 27 -6.11 -19.48 -6.63
N THR A 28 -7.41 -19.17 -6.63
CA THR A 28 -8.06 -18.33 -7.64
C THR A 28 -8.03 -16.83 -7.30
N ALA A 29 -7.36 -16.43 -6.22
CA ALA A 29 -7.28 -15.03 -5.80
C ALA A 29 -5.85 -14.49 -5.87
N LEU A 30 -5.71 -13.17 -5.90
CA LEU A 30 -4.41 -12.49 -5.79
C LEU A 30 -4.35 -11.72 -4.48
N GLN A 31 -3.48 -12.14 -3.57
CA GLN A 31 -3.13 -11.37 -2.39
C GLN A 31 -2.11 -10.29 -2.77
N VAL A 32 -2.30 -9.11 -2.22
CA VAL A 32 -1.39 -7.97 -2.35
C VAL A 32 -1.03 -7.47 -0.97
N VAL A 33 0.27 -7.32 -0.72
CA VAL A 33 0.81 -6.76 0.52
C VAL A 33 1.49 -5.43 0.18
N ALA A 34 1.14 -4.37 0.90
CA ALA A 34 1.82 -3.09 0.85
C ALA A 34 2.57 -2.86 2.17
N ILE A 35 3.84 -2.48 2.05
CA ILE A 35 4.76 -2.33 3.17
C ILE A 35 5.34 -0.91 3.13
N ASP A 36 5.27 -0.23 4.26
CA ASP A 36 5.93 1.05 4.46
C ASP A 36 7.41 0.80 4.79
N PRO A 37 8.37 1.28 3.98
CA PRO A 37 9.78 0.97 4.16
C PRO A 37 10.40 1.65 5.39
N GLU A 38 9.80 2.72 5.90
CA GLU A 38 10.35 3.48 7.04
C GLU A 38 9.92 2.87 8.37
N THR A 39 8.64 2.55 8.53
CA THR A 39 8.06 2.01 9.77
C THR A 39 7.98 0.49 9.79
N GLY A 40 8.14 -0.17 8.64
CA GLY A 40 7.92 -1.61 8.49
C GLY A 40 6.43 -2.01 8.57
N ARG A 41 5.51 -1.04 8.55
CA ARG A 41 4.08 -1.31 8.66
C ARG A 41 3.56 -2.00 7.40
N GLU A 42 2.85 -3.10 7.59
CA GLU A 42 2.24 -3.84 6.49
C GLU A 42 0.71 -3.77 6.51
N VAL A 43 0.12 -3.71 5.32
CA VAL A 43 -1.31 -4.00 5.09
C VAL A 43 -1.44 -5.02 3.97
N SER A 44 -2.42 -5.92 4.10
CA SER A 44 -2.74 -6.88 3.05
C SER A 44 -4.16 -6.71 2.55
N MET A 45 -4.40 -7.08 1.30
CA MET A 45 -5.71 -7.17 0.69
C MET A 45 -5.76 -8.33 -0.32
N VAL A 46 -6.97 -8.76 -0.67
CA VAL A 46 -7.21 -9.74 -1.72
C VAL A 46 -7.95 -9.03 -2.85
N GLY A 47 -7.44 -9.17 -4.07
CA GLY A 47 -8.02 -8.59 -5.29
C GLY A 47 -8.40 -9.64 -6.31
N ASP A 48 -9.25 -9.23 -7.26
CA ASP A 48 -9.57 -10.03 -8.44
C ASP A 48 -8.28 -10.21 -9.28
N PRO A 49 -7.84 -11.46 -9.54
CA PRO A 49 -6.64 -11.72 -10.35
C PRO A 49 -6.74 -11.21 -11.80
N ARG A 50 -7.92 -10.80 -12.26
CA ARG A 50 -8.14 -10.19 -13.58
C ARG A 50 -7.74 -8.72 -13.63
N LEU A 51 -7.68 -8.04 -12.49
CA LEU A 51 -7.20 -6.66 -12.41
C LEU A 51 -5.69 -6.61 -12.60
N SER A 52 -5.20 -5.50 -13.14
CA SER A 52 -3.76 -5.34 -13.32
C SER A 52 -3.05 -5.27 -11.96
N GLN A 53 -1.81 -5.80 -11.89
CA GLN A 53 -0.97 -5.61 -10.70
C GLN A 53 -0.76 -4.13 -10.38
N HIS A 54 -0.78 -3.26 -11.39
CA HIS A 54 -0.62 -1.83 -11.18
C HIS A 54 -1.79 -1.22 -10.41
N GLU A 55 -3.02 -1.52 -10.82
CA GLU A 55 -4.24 -1.07 -10.12
C GLU A 55 -4.30 -1.62 -8.70
N LEU A 56 -4.05 -2.93 -8.55
CA LEU A 56 -4.08 -3.56 -7.23
C LEU A 56 -2.97 -3.01 -6.31
N GLY A 57 -1.76 -2.76 -6.83
CA GLY A 57 -0.68 -2.14 -6.07
C GLY A 57 -1.03 -0.73 -5.60
N ARG A 58 -1.66 0.09 -6.48
CA ARG A 58 -2.14 1.44 -6.10
C ARG A 58 -3.18 1.38 -4.98
N ILE A 59 -4.15 0.48 -5.06
CA ILE A 59 -5.18 0.32 -4.02
C ILE A 59 -4.54 -0.11 -2.69
N ALA A 60 -3.59 -1.04 -2.72
CA ALA A 60 -2.88 -1.48 -1.53
C ALA A 60 -2.05 -0.35 -0.90
N ALA A 61 -1.35 0.46 -1.70
CA ALA A 61 -0.61 1.63 -1.23
C ALA A 61 -1.53 2.69 -0.60
N GLN A 62 -2.69 2.96 -1.21
CA GLN A 62 -3.68 3.88 -0.63
C GLN A 62 -4.22 3.39 0.72
N LYS A 63 -4.47 2.08 0.85
CA LYS A 63 -4.87 1.47 2.11
C LYS A 63 -3.79 1.64 3.19
N LEU A 64 -2.52 1.43 2.82
CA LEU A 64 -1.39 1.60 3.74
C LEU A 64 -1.33 3.05 4.24
N ARG A 65 -1.41 4.02 3.33
CA ARG A 65 -1.41 5.45 3.68
C ARG A 65 -2.56 5.83 4.61
N TYR A 66 -3.76 5.31 4.34
CA TYR A 66 -4.91 5.51 5.25
C TYR A 66 -4.62 4.97 6.66
N VAL A 67 -4.04 3.78 6.78
CA VAL A 67 -3.70 3.18 8.08
C VAL A 67 -2.63 4.00 8.81
N LEU A 68 -1.58 4.45 8.12
CA LEU A 68 -0.53 5.29 8.70
C LEU A 68 -1.10 6.61 9.22
N ASN A 69 -1.91 7.29 8.42
CA ASN A 69 -2.54 8.57 8.80
C ASN A 69 -3.48 8.39 10.00
N LYS A 70 -4.26 7.31 10.03
CA LYS A 70 -5.14 6.99 11.16
C LYS A 70 -4.35 6.74 12.46
N GLN A 71 -3.20 6.09 12.37
CA GLN A 71 -2.35 5.84 13.54
C GLN A 71 -1.69 7.12 14.04
N ARG A 72 -1.22 7.99 13.15
CA ARG A 72 -0.64 9.29 13.51
C ARG A 72 -1.66 10.17 14.25
N ALA A 73 -2.89 10.23 13.76
CA ALA A 73 -3.99 10.94 14.43
C ALA A 73 -4.30 10.35 15.82
N ALA A 74 -4.28 9.02 15.97
CA ALA A 74 -4.50 8.38 17.27
C ALA A 74 -3.36 8.64 18.28
N GLN A 75 -2.14 8.92 17.82
CA GLN A 75 -0.99 9.24 18.68
C GLN A 75 -0.96 10.71 19.11
N SER A 76 -1.60 11.62 18.39
CA SER A 76 -1.66 13.05 18.75
C SER A 76 -2.75 13.38 19.78
N ASP A 77 -3.72 12.48 19.96
CA ASP A 77 -4.89 12.66 20.84
C ASP A 77 -4.71 12.02 22.23
N GLY A 78 -3.51 11.53 22.56
CA GLY A 78 -3.18 10.92 23.87
C GLY A 78 -2.01 11.63 24.55
#